data_AF-A0A1G1G317-F1
#
_entry.id   AF-A0A1G1G317-F1
#
_cell.length_a   1.000
_cell.length_b   1.000
_cell.length_c   1.000
_cell.angle_alpha   90.00
_cell.angle_beta   90.00
_cell.angle_gamma   90.00
#
_symmetry.space_group_name_H-M   'P 1'
#
loop_
_entity.id
_entity.type
_entity.pdbx_description
1 polymer ?
#
loop_
_entity_poly.entity_id
_entity_poly.type
_entity_poly.pdbx_seq_one_letter_code
_entity_poly.pdbx_strand_id
1 'polypeptide(L)' 'MRKIWIAIFFLLLFIPSVLAGEFWASKNSNKYHYPDCEWAQKIKSSNLIKFKSPEDAIKAGYIPCKVCKPPMASK' A
#
# COMPACT_ATOMS: atom_id res chain seq x y z
N MET A 1 -19.70 38.23 -3.94
CA MET A 1 -18.24 38.28 -4.17
C MET A 1 -17.42 37.79 -2.96
N ARG A 2 -17.79 38.08 -1.70
CA ARG A 2 -17.07 37.60 -0.49
C ARG A 2 -17.40 36.17 -0.03
N LYS A 3 -18.52 35.59 -0.49
CA LYS A 3 -18.95 34.22 -0.13
C LYS A 3 -18.28 33.11 -0.94
N ILE A 4 -17.82 33.42 -2.16
CA ILE A 4 -17.18 32.46 -3.09
C ILE A 4 -15.77 32.11 -2.61
N TRP A 5 -15.04 33.07 -2.03
CA TRP A 5 -13.69 32.87 -1.49
C TRP A 5 -13.66 31.96 -0.25
N ILE A 6 -14.74 31.95 0.56
CA ILE A 6 -14.86 31.05 1.72
C ILE A 6 -15.09 29.60 1.27
N ALA A 7 -15.87 29.39 0.19
CA ALA A 7 -16.09 28.06 -0.39
C ALA A 7 -14.83 27.48 -1.05
N ILE A 8 -14.00 28.33 -1.67
CA ILE A 8 -12.72 27.91 -2.27
C ILE A 8 -11.69 27.53 -1.19
N PHE A 9 -11.69 28.21 -0.05
CA PHE A 9 -10.82 27.89 1.08
C PHE A 9 -11.20 26.57 1.78
N PHE A 10 -12.50 26.23 1.82
CA PHE A 10 -12.97 24.94 2.34
C PHE A 10 -12.70 23.75 1.40
N LEU A 11 -12.52 23.98 0.09
CA LEU A 11 -12.26 22.92 -0.89
C LEU A 11 -10.80 22.43 -0.90
N LEU A 12 -9.86 23.25 -0.41
CA LEU A 12 -8.42 22.93 -0.37
C LEU A 12 -7.97 22.20 0.91
N LEU A 13 -8.85 22.07 1.92
CA LEU A 13 -8.53 21.46 3.22
C LEU A 13 -8.91 19.98 3.33
N PHE A 14 -9.57 19.42 2.31
CA PHE A 14 -9.97 18.01 2.28
C PHE A 14 -9.07 17.22 1.31
N ILE A 15 -7.75 17.31 1.49
CA ILE A 15 -6.85 16.34 0.85
C ILE A 15 -6.70 15.19 1.84
N PRO A 16 -7.39 14.04 1.66
CA PRO A 16 -6.99 12.84 2.37
C PRO A 16 -5.62 12.47 1.83
N SER A 17 -4.57 12.80 2.56
CA SER A 17 -3.24 12.24 2.35
C SER A 17 -3.35 10.75 2.68
N VAL A 18 -3.71 9.95 1.69
CA VAL A 18 -3.73 8.49 1.80
C VAL A 18 -2.27 8.04 1.87
N LEU A 19 -1.70 8.09 3.07
CA LEU A 19 -0.43 7.47 3.45
C LEU A 19 -0.61 5.93 3.49
N ALA A 20 -1.25 5.35 2.47
CA ALA A 20 -1.33 3.91 2.33
C ALA A 20 0.02 3.42 1.83
N GLY A 21 0.75 2.69 2.67
CA GLY A 21 1.95 2.00 2.26
C GLY A 21 1.64 0.99 1.15
N GLU A 22 2.44 0.98 0.09
CA GLU A 22 2.35 -0.02 -0.98
C GLU A 22 3.06 -1.31 -0.54
N PHE A 23 2.46 -2.47 -0.79
CA PHE A 23 3.06 -3.78 -0.50
C PHE A 23 3.23 -4.58 -1.77
N TRP A 24 4.43 -5.14 -1.97
CA TRP A 24 4.77 -5.88 -3.18
C TRP A 24 4.74 -7.37 -2.93
N ALA A 25 4.22 -8.13 -3.88
CA ALA A 25 4.13 -9.58 -3.85
C ALA A 25 4.42 -10.17 -5.23
N SER A 26 4.59 -11.50 -5.29
CA SER A 26 4.94 -12.20 -6.53
C SER A 26 3.88 -13.24 -6.87
N LYS A 27 3.49 -13.37 -8.15
CA LYS A 27 2.65 -14.49 -8.62
C LYS A 27 3.22 -15.87 -8.28
N ASN A 28 4.54 -15.96 -8.10
CA ASN A 28 5.24 -17.21 -7.83
C ASN A 28 5.54 -17.46 -6.35
N SER A 29 5.06 -16.60 -5.43
CA SER A 29 5.28 -16.75 -3.99
C SER A 29 4.13 -16.15 -3.21
N ASN A 30 3.73 -16.75 -2.10
CA ASN A 30 2.71 -16.19 -1.24
C ASN A 30 3.23 -15.12 -0.25
N LYS A 31 4.41 -14.52 -0.48
CA LYS A 31 4.95 -13.46 0.39
C LYS A 31 4.57 -12.08 -0.11
N TYR A 32 4.20 -11.20 0.82
CA TYR A 32 4.19 -9.76 0.57
C TYR A 32 5.28 -9.06 1.38
N HIS A 33 5.73 -7.93 0.85
CA HIS A 33 6.92 -7.21 1.25
C HIS A 33 6.67 -5.70 1.27
N TYR A 34 7.51 -4.96 1.99
CA TYR A 34 7.69 -3.55 1.66
C TYR A 34 8.45 -3.39 0.33
N PRO A 35 8.26 -2.28 -0.41
CA PRO A 35 8.94 -2.08 -1.70
C PRO A 35 10.47 -2.07 -1.56
N ASP A 36 11.01 -1.62 -0.43
CA ASP A 36 12.44 -1.55 -0.13
C ASP A 36 13.06 -2.89 0.31
N CYS A 37 12.25 -3.96 0.45
CA CYS A 37 12.77 -5.27 0.79
C CYS A 37 13.64 -5.83 -0.35
N GLU A 38 14.81 -6.38 -0.02
CA GLU A 38 15.70 -7.03 -1.00
C GLU A 38 14.98 -8.09 -1.85
N TRP A 39 14.07 -8.85 -1.25
CA TRP A 39 13.27 -9.85 -1.96
C TRP A 39 12.21 -9.24 -2.87
N ALA A 40 11.65 -8.08 -2.51
CA ALA A 40 10.73 -7.34 -3.36
C ALA A 40 11.43 -6.82 -4.62
N GLN A 41 12.64 -6.30 -4.46
CA GLN A 41 13.47 -5.78 -5.57
C GLN A 41 13.89 -6.87 -6.58
N LYS A 42 13.87 -8.14 -6.17
CA LYS A 42 14.16 -9.30 -7.03
C LYS A 42 12.92 -9.83 -7.76
N ILE A 43 11.73 -9.28 -7.50
CA ILE A 43 10.50 -9.71 -8.19
C ILE A 43 10.56 -9.24 -9.64
N LYS A 44 10.44 -10.19 -10.58
CA LYS A 44 10.30 -9.85 -12.00
C LYS A 44 9.03 -9.03 -12.21
N SER A 45 9.10 -7.98 -13.02
CA SER A 45 7.95 -7.10 -13.32
C SER A 45 6.71 -7.88 -13.79
N SER A 46 6.89 -8.95 -14.57
CA SER A 46 5.80 -9.83 -15.04
C SER A 46 5.07 -10.58 -13.91
N ASN A 47 5.72 -10.75 -12.75
CA ASN A 47 5.20 -11.44 -11.58
C ASN A 47 4.79 -10.49 -10.46
N LEU A 48 5.09 -9.19 -10.56
CA LEU A 48 4.83 -8.22 -9.50
C LEU A 48 3.32 -7.99 -9.31
N ILE A 49 2.88 -8.09 -8.06
CA ILE A 49 1.55 -7.73 -7.59
C ILE A 49 1.73 -6.63 -6.54
N LYS A 50 0.87 -5.61 -6.57
CA LYS A 50 0.90 -4.47 -5.65
C LYS A 50 -0.41 -4.42 -4.86
N PHE A 51 -0.31 -4.42 -3.54
CA PHE A 51 -1.42 -4.25 -2.62
C PHE A 51 -1.35 -2.86 -1.96
N LYS A 52 -2.52 -2.26 -1.71
CA LYS A 52 -2.63 -0.95 -1.04
C LYS A 52 -2.60 -1.05 0.48
N SER A 53 -2.76 -2.26 1.01
CA SER A 53 -2.79 -2.54 2.44
C SER A 53 -2.31 -3.97 2.72
N PRO A 54 -1.78 -4.25 3.92
CA PRO A 54 -1.48 -5.61 4.30
C PRO A 54 -2.75 -6.47 4.42
N GLU A 55 -3.89 -5.87 4.77
CA GLU A 55 -5.19 -6.54 4.82
C GLU A 55 -5.60 -7.09 3.46
N ASP A 56 -5.40 -6.32 2.38
CA ASP A 56 -5.70 -6.76 1.01
C ASP A 56 -4.79 -7.93 0.60
N ALA A 57 -3.50 -7.87 0.95
CA ALA A 57 -2.56 -8.95 0.69
C ALA A 57 -2.97 -10.24 1.43
N ILE A 58 -3.37 -10.11 2.70
CA ILE A 58 -3.80 -11.25 3.53
C ILE A 58 -5.12 -11.84 3.04
N LYS A 59 -6.11 -11.00 2.69
CA LYS A 59 -7.36 -11.46 2.07
C LYS A 59 -7.11 -12.19 0.76
N ALA A 60 -6.08 -11.82 0.01
CA ALA A 60 -5.65 -12.51 -1.20
C ALA A 60 -4.80 -13.77 -0.94
N GLY A 61 -4.60 -14.18 0.32
CA GLY A 61 -3.87 -15.41 0.68
C GLY A 61 -2.35 -15.24 0.83
N TYR A 62 -1.85 -14.01 0.85
CA TYR A 62 -0.42 -13.73 1.06
C TYR A 62 -0.09 -13.59 2.55
N ILE A 63 1.15 -13.89 2.90
CA ILE A 63 1.67 -13.85 4.27
C ILE A 63 2.89 -12.93 4.36
N PRO A 64 3.12 -12.28 5.51
CA PRO A 64 4.19 -11.30 5.64
C PRO A 64 5.55 -11.94 5.41
N CYS A 65 6.43 -11.22 4.71
CA CYS A 65 7.82 -11.58 4.62
C CYS A 65 8.48 -11.56 6.01
N LYS A 66 9.19 -12.65 6.36
CA LYS A 66 9.90 -12.72 7.66
C LYS A 66 11.13 -11.83 7.74
N VAL A 67 11.63 -11.35 6.60
CA VAL A 67 12.83 -10.49 6.52
C VAL A 67 12.46 -9.03 6.79
N CYS A 68 11.58 -8.44 5.98
CA CYS A 68 11.15 -7.05 6.17
C CYS A 68 9.97 -6.87 7.15
N LYS A 69 9.38 -7.97 7.63
CA LYS A 69 8.33 -8.00 8.66
C LYS A 69 7.24 -6.94 8.47
N PRO A 70 6.55 -6.92 7.31
CA PRO A 70 5.46 -5.98 7.10
C PRO A 70 4.29 -6.28 8.06
N PRO A 71 3.39 -5.32 8.31
CA PRO A 71 2.37 -5.43 9.35
C PRO A 71 1.41 -6.57 9.02
N MET A 72 1.07 -7.39 10.02
CA MET A 72 -0.04 -8.33 9.89
C MET A 72 -1.37 -7.58 9.98
N ALA A 73 -2.44 -8.16 9.43
CA ALA A 73 -3.79 -7.65 9.65
C ALA A 73 -4.01 -7.51 11.15
N SER A 74 -4.47 -6.32 11.57
CA SER A 74 -4.98 -6.13 12.92
C SER A 74 -6.06 -7.20 13.16
N LYS A 75 -5.89 -8.00 14.21
CA LYS A 75 -7.03 -8.78 14.75
C LYS A 75 -8.08 -7.82 15.30
#